data_AF-A0A8R7QTA5-F1
#
_entry.id   AF-A0A8R7QTA5-F1
#
_cell.length_a   1.000
_cell.length_b   1.000
_cell.length_c   1.000
_cell.angle_alpha   90.00
_cell.angle_beta   90.00
_cell.angle_gamma   90.00
#
_symmetry.space_group_name_H-M   'P 1'
#
loop_
_entity.id
_entity.type
_entity.pdbx_description
1 polymer ?
#
loop_
_entity_poly.entity_id
_entity_poly.type
_entity_poly.pdbx_seq_one_letter_code
_entity_poly.pdbx_strand_id
1 'polypeptide(L)'
;MRPKDIAPMIFDLSKRRGCSVQKALNNNFWVSQVKTDGITSATHLTEFVNLWEKLSVVHLNPDVADSISWKLSNDGSYSASSAYKVQFLGLVDSNMQQLVWKIWAPPK
;
A
#
# COMPACT_ATOMS: atom_id res chain seq x y z
N MET A 1 -9.45 1.54 4.66
CA MET A 1 -9.17 3.00 4.72
C MET A 1 -7.70 3.15 5.05
N ARG A 2 -6.92 3.91 4.26
CA ARG A 2 -5.47 4.05 4.48
C ARG A 2 -5.19 5.26 5.38
N PRO A 3 -4.06 5.32 6.10
CA PRO A 3 -3.70 6.47 6.94
C PRO A 3 -3.75 7.82 6.19
N LYS A 4 -3.28 7.86 4.94
CA LYS A 4 -3.36 9.05 4.07
C LYS A 4 -4.78 9.48 3.70
N ASP A 5 -5.76 8.57 3.79
CA ASP A 5 -7.16 8.89 3.53
C ASP A 5 -7.85 9.47 4.80
N ILE A 6 -7.22 9.35 5.98
CA ILE A 6 -7.74 9.82 7.28
C ILE A 6 -7.07 11.13 7.70
N ALA A 7 -5.75 11.19 7.58
CA ALA A 7 -4.91 12.27 8.09
C ALA A 7 -3.82 12.60 7.05
N PRO A 8 -4.19 13.19 5.90
CA PRO A 8 -3.26 13.48 4.81
C PRO A 8 -2.12 14.43 5.21
N MET A 9 -2.38 15.47 6.00
CA MET A 9 -1.34 16.41 6.45
C MET A 9 -0.36 15.73 7.41
N ILE A 10 -0.85 14.87 8.31
CA ILE A 10 0.01 14.06 9.18
C ILE A 10 0.81 13.03 8.39
N PHE A 11 0.23 12.45 7.33
CA PHE A 11 0.93 11.53 6.45
C PHE A 11 2.11 12.20 5.74
N ASP A 12 1.97 13.46 5.31
CA ASP A 12 3.06 14.22 4.71
C ASP A 12 4.17 14.57 5.71
N LEU A 13 3.82 14.75 6.98
CA LEU A 13 4.77 14.96 8.08
C LEU A 13 5.44 13.66 8.57
N SER A 14 5.01 12.49 8.08
CA SER A 14 5.56 11.20 8.52
C SER A 14 6.93 10.87 7.91
N LYS A 15 7.78 10.21 8.69
CA LYS A 15 9.07 9.65 8.25
C LYS A 15 8.79 8.37 7.47
N ARG A 16 9.06 8.40 6.16
CA ARG A 16 8.72 7.31 5.22
C ARG A 16 9.71 6.13 5.21
N ARG A 17 10.23 5.64 6.35
CA ARG A 17 11.23 4.55 6.32
C ARG A 17 11.16 3.56 7.48
N GLY A 18 11.08 2.27 7.12
CA GLY A 18 11.54 1.14 7.94
C GLY A 18 10.75 0.83 9.22
N CYS A 19 9.57 1.41 9.42
CA CYS A 19 8.71 1.11 10.56
C CYS A 19 7.60 0.15 10.15
N SER A 20 7.58 -1.05 10.71
CA SER A 20 6.44 -1.98 10.54
C SER A 20 5.23 -1.48 11.33
N VAL A 21 4.02 -1.91 10.93
CA VAL A 21 2.78 -1.55 11.65
C VAL A 21 2.84 -2.05 13.09
N GLN A 22 3.32 -3.27 13.32
CA GLN A 22 3.52 -3.81 14.67
C GLN A 22 4.43 -2.92 15.53
N LYS A 23 5.58 -2.50 14.98
CA LYS A 23 6.49 -1.61 15.70
C LYS A 23 5.85 -0.24 15.96
N ALA A 24 5.11 0.29 15.00
CA ALA A 24 4.45 1.58 15.08
C ALA A 24 3.35 1.61 16.16
N LEU A 25 2.56 0.54 16.28
CA LEU A 25 1.50 0.44 17.28
C LEU A 25 2.03 0.18 18.69
N ASN A 26 3.18 -0.50 18.81
CA ASN A 26 3.79 -0.77 20.12
C ASN A 26 4.12 0.54 20.85
N ASN A 27 3.57 0.73 22.05
CA ASN A 27 3.78 1.91 22.90
C ASN A 27 3.62 3.26 22.17
N ASN A 28 2.69 3.34 21.20
CA ASN A 28 2.46 4.54 20.39
C ASN A 28 3.72 5.07 19.68
N PHE A 29 4.66 4.18 19.32
CA PHE A 29 5.90 4.54 18.66
C PHE A 29 5.68 5.28 17.33
N TRP A 30 4.53 5.10 16.68
CA TRP A 30 4.15 5.83 15.47
C TRP A 30 4.22 7.36 15.64
N VAL A 31 4.01 7.92 16.84
CA VAL A 31 4.15 9.36 17.08
C VAL A 31 5.57 9.84 16.82
N SER A 32 6.59 9.03 17.18
CA SER A 32 8.00 9.34 16.87
C SER A 32 8.32 9.37 15.37
N GLN A 33 7.43 8.76 14.57
CA GLN A 33 7.51 8.75 13.12
C GLN A 33 6.86 9.98 12.50
N VAL A 34 6.12 10.79 13.26
CA VAL A 34 5.57 12.08 12.81
C VAL A 34 6.54 13.20 13.19
N LYS A 35 6.78 14.13 12.28
CA LYS A 35 7.49 15.39 12.55
C LYS A 35 6.60 16.34 13.33
N THR A 36 6.69 16.30 14.67
CA THR A 36 5.87 17.11 15.56
C THR A 36 6.15 18.61 15.45
N ASP A 37 7.36 18.99 15.03
CA ASP A 37 7.74 20.35 14.68
C ASP A 37 6.94 20.93 13.50
N GLY A 38 6.39 20.07 12.65
CA GLY A 38 5.51 20.46 11.55
C GLY A 38 4.02 20.61 11.92
N ILE A 39 3.63 20.31 13.17
CA ILE A 39 2.24 20.44 13.63
C ILE A 39 2.01 21.88 14.09
N THR A 40 1.66 22.76 13.16
CA THR A 40 1.51 24.21 13.41
C THR A 40 0.09 24.72 13.29
N SER A 41 -0.84 23.92 12.77
CA SER A 41 -2.24 24.29 12.52
C SER A 41 -3.21 23.45 13.34
N ALA A 42 -4.37 24.02 13.67
CA ALA A 42 -5.49 23.30 14.26
C ALA A 42 -5.94 22.11 13.39
N THR A 43 -5.83 22.23 12.06
CA THR A 43 -6.13 21.12 11.14
C THR A 43 -5.19 19.94 11.33
N HIS A 44 -3.89 20.20 11.56
CA HIS A 44 -2.91 19.14 11.83
C HIS A 44 -3.25 18.43 13.15
N LEU A 45 -3.64 19.18 14.19
CA LEU A 45 -4.04 18.60 15.47
C LEU A 45 -5.29 17.73 15.33
N THR A 46 -6.32 18.21 14.62
CA THR A 46 -7.55 17.42 14.39
C THR A 46 -7.25 16.13 13.65
N GLU A 47 -6.45 16.17 12.59
CA GLU A 47 -6.05 14.97 11.86
C GLU A 47 -5.23 14.01 12.72
N PHE A 48 -4.33 14.54 13.55
CA PHE A 48 -3.52 13.73 14.47
C PHE A 48 -4.38 13.00 15.49
N VAL A 49 -5.34 13.70 16.12
CA VAL A 49 -6.27 13.13 17.09
C VAL A 49 -7.18 12.09 16.43
N ASN A 50 -7.73 12.39 15.25
CA ASN A 50 -8.56 11.44 14.50
C ASN A 50 -7.79 10.16 14.13
N LEU A 51 -6.52 10.29 13.75
CA LEU A 51 -5.66 9.15 13.50
C LEU A 51 -5.38 8.36 14.78
N TRP A 52 -5.05 9.05 15.87
CA TRP A 52 -4.80 8.44 17.17
C TRP A 52 -5.99 7.62 17.66
N GLU A 53 -7.19 8.19 17.62
CA GLU A 53 -8.43 7.52 18.03
C GLU A 53 -8.64 6.22 17.22
N LYS A 54 -8.47 6.28 15.90
CA LYS A 54 -8.62 5.10 15.04
C LYS A 54 -7.55 4.03 15.29
N LEU A 55 -6.32 4.42 15.61
CA LEU A 55 -5.25 3.47 15.92
C LEU A 55 -5.42 2.86 17.32
N SER A 56 -6.02 3.59 18.27
CA SER A 56 -6.19 3.13 19.66
C SER A 56 -7.03 1.87 19.81
N VAL A 57 -7.94 1.62 18.87
CA VAL A 57 -8.81 0.44 18.85
C VAL A 57 -8.20 -0.74 18.08
N VAL A 58 -7.08 -0.52 17.37
CA VAL A 58 -6.42 -1.56 16.58
C VAL A 58 -5.54 -2.42 17.48
N HIS A 59 -5.91 -3.69 17.59
CA HIS A 59 -5.15 -4.68 18.34
C HIS A 59 -4.61 -5.73 17.36
N LEU A 60 -3.29 -5.89 17.31
CA LEU A 60 -2.64 -6.93 16.53
C LEU A 60 -2.62 -8.23 17.34
N ASN A 61 -2.84 -9.35 16.67
CA ASN A 61 -2.65 -10.66 17.26
C ASN A 61 -1.29 -11.22 16.79
N PRO A 62 -0.29 -11.35 17.69
CA PRO A 62 1.04 -11.83 17.32
C PRO A 62 1.06 -13.30 16.90
N ASP A 63 0.06 -14.08 17.29
CA ASP A 63 -0.03 -15.51 17.01
C ASP A 63 -0.72 -15.82 15.67
N VAL A 64 -1.25 -14.80 15.01
CA VAL A 64 -1.98 -14.94 13.74
C VAL A 64 -1.18 -14.28 12.62
N ALA A 65 -0.91 -15.06 11.57
CA ALA A 65 -0.24 -14.56 10.38
C ALA A 65 -1.11 -13.53 9.65
N ASP A 66 -0.46 -12.51 9.05
CA ASP A 66 -1.12 -11.50 8.24
C ASP A 66 -1.84 -12.14 7.04
N SER A 67 -3.08 -11.68 6.77
CA SER A 67 -3.84 -12.06 5.59
C SER A 67 -3.75 -10.99 4.50
N ILE A 68 -3.49 -11.38 3.26
CA ILE A 68 -3.52 -10.49 2.10
C ILE A 68 -4.89 -10.59 1.43
N SER A 69 -5.57 -9.46 1.24
CA SER A 69 -6.79 -9.38 0.43
C SER A 69 -6.47 -8.78 -0.95
N TRP A 70 -6.94 -9.45 -2.01
CA TRP A 70 -6.69 -9.06 -3.39
C TRP A 70 -7.98 -8.63 -4.10
N LYS A 71 -8.23 -7.32 -4.12
CA LYS A 71 -9.47 -6.74 -4.66
C LYS A 71 -9.64 -6.83 -6.17
N LEU A 72 -8.60 -7.28 -6.88
CA LEU A 72 -8.56 -7.34 -8.34
C LEU A 72 -8.91 -8.74 -8.87
N SER A 73 -9.30 -9.66 -7.99
CA SER A 73 -9.89 -10.94 -8.33
C SER A 73 -11.22 -11.09 -7.58
N ASN A 74 -12.19 -11.76 -8.22
CA ASN A 74 -13.54 -11.93 -7.66
C ASN A 74 -13.56 -12.78 -6.39
N ASP A 75 -12.60 -13.69 -6.25
CA ASP A 75 -12.41 -14.55 -5.07
C ASP A 75 -11.62 -13.87 -3.95
N GLY A 76 -11.21 -12.60 -4.13
CA GLY A 76 -10.44 -11.84 -3.16
C GLY A 76 -9.03 -12.39 -2.90
N SER A 77 -8.60 -13.40 -3.66
CA SER A 77 -7.38 -14.16 -3.38
C SER A 77 -6.21 -13.70 -4.23
N TYR A 78 -5.06 -13.54 -3.58
CA TYR A 78 -3.83 -13.20 -4.27
C TYR A 78 -3.22 -14.43 -4.93
N SER A 79 -2.79 -14.29 -6.19
CA SER A 79 -1.90 -15.24 -6.84
C SER A 79 -0.97 -14.49 -7.80
N ALA A 80 0.21 -15.05 -8.09
CA ALA A 80 1.11 -14.48 -9.09
C ALA A 80 0.43 -14.38 -10.47
N SER A 81 -0.46 -15.32 -10.80
CA SER A 81 -1.20 -15.31 -12.06
C SER A 81 -2.27 -14.21 -12.10
N SER A 82 -3.01 -13.95 -11.02
CA SER A 82 -3.98 -12.85 -10.96
C SER A 82 -3.29 -11.49 -10.97
N ALA A 83 -2.16 -11.34 -10.29
CA ALA A 83 -1.33 -10.14 -10.37
C ALA A 83 -0.81 -9.88 -11.79
N TYR A 84 -0.27 -10.91 -12.46
CA TYR A 84 0.18 -10.80 -13.84
C TYR A 84 -0.95 -10.38 -14.77
N LYS A 85 -2.12 -11.03 -14.69
CA LYS A 85 -3.27 -10.65 -15.53
C LYS A 85 -3.68 -9.19 -15.34
N VAL A 86 -3.69 -8.69 -14.10
CA VAL A 86 -4.03 -7.29 -13.83
C VAL A 86 -3.00 -6.33 -14.41
N GLN A 87 -1.71 -6.69 -14.41
CA GLN A 87 -0.66 -5.85 -15.00
C GLN A 87 -0.92 -5.53 -16.49
N PHE A 88 -1.56 -6.45 -17.21
CA PHE A 88 -1.91 -6.26 -18.63
C PHE A 88 -3.38 -5.91 -18.86
N LEU A 89 -4.16 -5.69 -17.81
CA LEU A 89 -5.57 -5.35 -17.92
C LEU A 89 -5.71 -3.96 -18.55
N GLY A 90 -6.42 -3.89 -19.68
CA GLY A 90 -6.59 -2.66 -20.45
C GLY A 90 -5.48 -2.38 -21.47
N LEU A 91 -4.48 -3.26 -21.61
CA LEU A 91 -3.58 -3.19 -22.75
C LEU A 91 -4.27 -3.70 -24.01
N VAL A 92 -3.97 -3.05 -25.13
CA VAL A 92 -4.45 -3.46 -26.45
C VAL A 92 -3.56 -4.58 -26.96
N ASP A 93 -4.16 -5.64 -27.49
CA ASP A 93 -3.42 -6.70 -28.16
C ASP A 93 -2.59 -6.12 -29.29
N SER A 94 -1.28 -6.36 -29.22
CA SER A 94 -0.32 -5.95 -30.24
C SER A 94 0.09 -7.15 -31.08
N ASN A 95 0.22 -6.94 -32.38
CA ASN A 95 0.82 -7.91 -33.30
C ASN A 95 2.34 -8.08 -33.09
N MET A 96 2.93 -7.45 -32.06
CA MET A 96 4.35 -7.58 -31.73
C MET A 96 4.81 -9.03 -31.60
N GLN A 97 3.99 -9.95 -31.10
CA GLN A 97 4.37 -11.36 -31.05
C GLN A 97 4.67 -11.93 -32.45
N GLN A 98 3.86 -11.59 -33.45
CA GLN A 98 4.08 -12.00 -34.83
C GLN A 98 5.28 -11.29 -35.47
N LEU A 99 5.58 -10.05 -35.07
CA LEU A 99 6.71 -9.28 -35.58
C LEU A 99 8.05 -9.74 -34.98
N VAL A 100 8.09 -10.00 -33.67
CA VAL A 100 9.28 -10.44 -32.92
C VAL A 100 9.61 -11.89 -33.23
N TRP A 101 8.61 -12.77 -33.30
CA TRP A 101 8.81 -14.20 -33.56
C TRP A 101 8.65 -14.58 -35.03
N LYS A 102 8.63 -13.61 -35.94
CA LYS A 102 8.73 -13.89 -37.37
C LYS A 102 10.07 -14.58 -37.62
N ILE A 103 10.09 -15.66 -38.38
CA ILE A 103 11.34 -16.33 -38.75
C ILE A 103 12.12 -15.35 -39.64
N TRP A 104 13.20 -14.77 -39.12
CA TRP A 104 14.10 -13.87 -39.86
C TRP A 104 15.18 -14.61 -40.64
N ALA A 105 15.36 -15.90 -40.35
CA ALA A 105 16.33 -16.72 -41.06
C ALA A 105 15.83 -16.99 -42.50
N PRO A 106 16.63 -16.68 -43.54
CA PRO A 106 16.28 -17.04 -44.91
C PRO A 106 16.20 -18.57 -45.08
N PRO A 107 15.37 -19.07 -46.01
CA PRO A 107 15.29 -20.49 -46.31
C PRO A 107 16.64 -21.03 -46.81
N LYS A 108 16.93 -22.30 -46.49
CA LYS A 108 18.13 -23.03 -46.91
C LYS A 108 18.19 -23.24 -48.41
#